data_AF-A0A929ZML7-F1
#
_entry.id   AF-A0A929ZML7-F1
#
_cell.length_a   1.000
_cell.length_b   1.000
_cell.length_c   1.000
_cell.angle_alpha   90.00
_cell.angle_beta   90.00
_cell.angle_gamma   90.00
#
_symmetry.space_group_name_H-M   'P 1'
#
loop_
_entity.id
_entity.type
_entity.pdbx_description
1 polymer ?
#
loop_
_entity_poly.entity_id
_entity_poly.type
_entity_poly.pdbx_seq_one_letter_code
_entity_poly.pdbx_strand_id
1 'polypeptide(L)'
;GKWNGTNGSGWVVSEDNYKKYIKPKEVYMLIHNIDKKELSKLSEIEQVKLASFVLNYESNKKYEVTEQMAKKLVNEWKLESVDEI
;
A
#
# COMPACT_ATOMS: atom_id res chain seq x y z
N GLY A 1 10.74 -2.58 4.17
CA GLY A 1 11.09 -3.87 4.78
C GLY A 1 9.85 -4.55 5.32
N LYS A 2 9.90 -5.88 5.47
CA LYS A 2 8.88 -6.63 6.21
C LYS A 2 9.14 -6.49 7.71
N TRP A 3 8.09 -6.30 8.49
CA TRP A 3 8.14 -6.35 9.95
C TRP A 3 7.27 -7.49 10.44
N ASN A 4 7.64 -8.08 11.58
CA ASN A 4 6.87 -9.12 12.26
C ASN A 4 6.70 -8.69 13.72
N GLY A 5 5.48 -8.79 14.25
CA GLY A 5 5.14 -8.44 15.62
C GLY A 5 4.11 -9.41 16.20
N THR A 6 3.79 -9.25 17.49
CA THR A 6 2.89 -10.16 18.22
C THR A 6 1.48 -10.20 17.61
N ASN A 7 1.04 -9.09 17.01
CA ASN A 7 -0.31 -8.94 16.45
C ASN A 7 -0.34 -9.05 14.92
N GLY A 8 0.71 -9.60 14.30
CA GLY A 8 0.76 -9.85 12.86
C GLY A 8 2.09 -9.45 12.22
N SER A 9 2.09 -9.40 10.89
CA SER A 9 3.23 -8.93 10.09
C SER A 9 2.75 -7.91 9.08
N GLY A 10 3.66 -7.11 8.52
CA GLY A 10 3.32 -6.07 7.57
C GLY A 10 4.53 -5.57 6.78
N TRP A 11 4.28 -4.60 5.91
CA TRP A 11 5.30 -3.96 5.09
C TRP A 11 5.36 -2.47 5.39
N VAL A 12 6.57 -1.93 5.47
CA VAL A 12 6.80 -0.48 5.63
C VAL A 12 7.88 -0.02 4.66
N VAL A 13 7.67 1.14 4.04
CA VAL A 13 8.69 1.86 3.28
C VAL A 13 8.98 3.14 4.05
N SER A 14 10.24 3.36 4.42
CA SER A 14 10.61 4.62 5.09
C SER A 14 10.55 5.77 4.10
N GLU A 15 9.85 6.85 4.46
CA GLU A 15 9.83 8.09 3.67
C GLU A 15 11.23 8.68 3.48
N ASP A 16 12.11 8.49 4.47
CA ASP A 16 13.51 8.97 4.42
C ASP A 16 14.28 8.40 3.22
N ASN A 17 13.85 7.26 2.68
CA ASN A 17 14.49 6.63 1.54
C ASN A 17 14.28 7.41 0.23
N TYR A 18 13.18 8.16 0.11
CA TYR A 18 12.79 8.76 -1.17
C TYR A 18 12.40 10.25 -1.08
N LYS A 19 12.15 10.80 0.12
CA LYS A 19 11.67 12.18 0.31
C LYS A 19 12.60 13.28 -0.22
N LYS A 20 13.88 12.98 -0.46
CA LYS A 20 14.84 13.89 -1.10
C LYS A 20 14.66 14.01 -2.62
N TYR A 21 13.91 13.10 -3.25
CA TYR A 21 13.73 13.04 -4.69
C TYR A 21 12.30 13.41 -5.11
N ILE A 22 11.31 12.99 -4.31
CA ILE A 22 9.88 13.19 -4.60
C ILE A 22 9.13 13.37 -3.28
N LYS A 23 8.08 14.21 -3.26
CA LYS A 23 7.35 14.45 -2.01
C LYS A 23 6.58 13.18 -1.58
N PRO A 24 6.57 12.83 -0.28
CA PRO A 24 5.74 11.73 0.24
C PRO A 24 4.29 11.76 -0.24
N LYS A 25 3.66 12.94 -0.22
CA LYS A 25 2.30 13.14 -0.73
C LYS A 25 2.15 12.80 -2.21
N GLU A 26 3.14 13.12 -3.06
CA GLU A 26 3.09 12.83 -4.49
C GLU A 26 3.17 11.32 -4.74
N VAL A 27 4.05 10.61 -4.03
CA VAL A 27 4.13 9.14 -4.09
C VAL A 27 2.85 8.48 -3.61
N TYR A 28 2.29 8.96 -2.50
CA TYR A 28 0.98 8.54 -2.00
C TYR A 28 -0.11 8.69 -3.05
N MET A 29 -0.24 9.88 -3.66
CA MET A 29 -1.27 10.11 -4.67
C MET A 29 -1.10 9.21 -5.91
N LEU A 30 0.13 8.94 -6.34
CA LEU A 30 0.41 8.04 -7.46
C LEU A 30 0.00 6.59 -7.17
N ILE A 31 0.28 6.10 -5.96
CA ILE A 31 -0.04 4.71 -5.58
C ILE A 31 -1.52 4.56 -5.24
N HIS A 32 -2.11 5.53 -4.52
CA HIS A 32 -3.52 5.50 -4.15
C HIS A 32 -4.43 5.52 -5.38
N ASN A 33 -4.05 6.27 -6.43
CA ASN A 33 -4.78 6.35 -7.69
C ASN A 33 -4.18 5.46 -8.79
N ILE A 34 -3.48 4.37 -8.41
CA ILE A 34 -2.89 3.46 -9.39
C ILE A 34 -3.97 2.92 -10.35
N ASP A 35 -3.70 2.95 -11.66
CA ASP A 35 -4.60 2.36 -12.63
C ASP A 35 -4.77 0.87 -12.34
N LYS A 36 -6.02 0.41 -12.27
CA LYS A 36 -6.38 -0.96 -11.90
C LYS A 36 -5.81 -2.00 -12.88
N LYS A 37 -5.60 -1.63 -14.15
CA LYS A 37 -4.90 -2.46 -15.15
C LYS A 37 -3.40 -2.56 -14.89
N GLU A 38 -2.79 -1.54 -14.29
CA GLU A 38 -1.38 -1.61 -13.87
C GLU A 38 -1.25 -2.41 -12.57
N LEU A 39 -2.20 -2.25 -11.64
CA LEU A 39 -2.26 -3.03 -10.40
C LEU A 39 -2.35 -4.54 -10.69
N SER A 40 -3.15 -4.96 -11.68
CA SER A 40 -3.32 -6.37 -12.04
C SER A 40 -2.09 -7.04 -12.66
N LYS A 41 -1.13 -6.25 -13.16
CA LYS A 41 0.15 -6.77 -13.67
C LYS A 41 1.15 -7.07 -12.57
N LEU A 42 0.96 -6.52 -11.37
CA LEU A 42 1.83 -6.73 -10.22
C LEU A 42 1.54 -8.07 -9.55
N SER A 43 2.56 -8.69 -8.96
CA SER A 43 2.36 -9.86 -8.11
C SER A 43 1.52 -9.53 -6.88
N GLU A 44 0.88 -10.53 -6.29
CA GLU A 44 0.07 -10.34 -5.07
C GLU A 44 0.87 -9.67 -3.94
N ILE A 45 2.14 -10.02 -3.80
CA ILE A 45 2.99 -9.44 -2.76
C ILE A 45 3.34 -7.97 -3.04
N GLU A 46 3.49 -7.58 -4.30
CA GLU A 46 3.69 -6.19 -4.70
C GLU A 46 2.43 -5.36 -4.46
N GLN A 47 1.26 -5.90 -4.80
CA GLN A 47 -0.04 -5.27 -4.49
C GLN A 47 -0.18 -5.03 -2.98
N VAL A 48 0.14 -6.04 -2.15
CA VAL A 48 0.12 -5.92 -0.69
C VAL A 48 1.12 -4.89 -0.17
N LYS A 49 2.32 -4.77 -0.76
CA LYS A 49 3.30 -3.74 -0.39
C LYS A 49 2.81 -2.33 -0.71
N LEU A 50 2.17 -2.13 -1.87
CA LEU A 50 1.59 -0.85 -2.26
C LEU A 50 0.40 -0.46 -1.36
N ALA A 51 -0.51 -1.40 -1.09
CA ALA A 51 -1.60 -1.17 -0.15
C ALA A 51 -1.08 -0.88 1.27
N SER A 52 -0.04 -1.60 1.72
CA SER A 52 0.62 -1.31 2.99
C SER A 52 1.20 0.11 3.01
N PHE A 53 1.79 0.57 1.91
CA PHE A 53 2.32 1.93 1.79
C PHE A 53 1.21 2.98 1.99
N VAL A 54 0.09 2.84 1.27
CA VAL A 54 -1.06 3.76 1.34
C VAL A 54 -1.60 3.84 2.77
N LEU A 55 -1.88 2.69 3.38
CA LEU A 55 -2.40 2.64 4.75
C LEU A 55 -1.42 3.19 5.78
N ASN A 56 -0.10 2.99 5.60
CA ASN A 56 0.89 3.54 6.54
C ASN A 56 1.02 5.06 6.40
N TYR A 57 0.79 5.62 5.21
CA TYR A 57 0.79 7.07 5.01
C TYR A 57 -0.44 7.73 5.67
N GLU A 58 -1.59 7.06 5.63
CA GLU A 58 -2.82 7.52 6.28
C GLU A 58 -2.79 7.29 7.81
N SER A 59 -1.99 6.33 8.27
CA SER A 59 -1.82 6.03 9.69
C SER A 59 -0.83 6.97 10.36
N ASN A 60 -1.21 7.49 11.52
CA ASN A 60 -0.29 8.24 12.39
C ASN A 60 0.66 7.34 13.19
N LYS A 61 0.58 6.00 13.08
CA LYS A 61 1.40 5.05 13.84
C LYS A 61 2.18 4.11 12.94
N LYS A 62 3.49 4.06 13.18
CA LYS A 62 4.39 3.09 12.53
C LYS A 62 4.06 1.67 13.01
N TYR A 63 4.08 0.71 12.09
CA TYR A 63 3.92 -0.74 12.36
C TYR A 63 2.53 -1.18 12.83
N GLU A 64 1.49 -0.37 12.62
CA GLU A 64 0.10 -0.78 12.88
C GLU A 64 -0.53 -1.52 11.69
N VAL A 65 -0.09 -1.20 10.47
CA VAL A 65 -0.65 -1.75 9.22
C VAL A 65 -0.16 -3.16 8.97
N THR A 66 -1.05 -4.13 9.18
CA THR A 66 -0.79 -5.56 8.95
C THR A 66 -1.01 -5.96 7.49
N GLU A 67 -0.45 -7.10 7.07
CA GLU A 67 -0.70 -7.72 5.77
C GLU A 67 -2.19 -8.01 5.57
N GLN A 68 -2.94 -8.31 6.64
CA GLN A 68 -4.39 -8.53 6.55
C GLN A 68 -5.13 -7.25 6.16
N MET A 69 -4.79 -6.11 6.77
CA MET A 69 -5.36 -4.80 6.41
C MET A 69 -5.01 -4.43 4.97
N ALA A 70 -3.75 -4.63 4.57
CA ALA A 70 -3.31 -4.36 3.21
C ALA A 70 -4.01 -5.25 2.17
N LYS A 71 -4.22 -6.55 2.45
CA LYS A 71 -4.99 -7.45 1.58
C LYS A 71 -6.45 -7.01 1.44
N LYS A 72 -7.06 -6.48 2.51
CA LYS A 72 -8.42 -5.91 2.45
C LYS A 72 -8.49 -4.74 1.47
N LEU A 73 -7.54 -3.80 1.54
CA LEU A 73 -7.47 -2.67 0.61
C LEU A 73 -7.21 -3.12 -0.84
N VAL A 74 -6.35 -4.11 -1.07
CA VAL A 74 -6.17 -4.68 -2.43
C VAL A 74 -7.47 -5.24 -2.99
N ASN A 75 -8.29 -5.89 -2.15
CA ASN A 75 -9.58 -6.39 -2.58
C ASN A 75 -10.56 -5.25 -2.88
N GLU A 76 -10.54 -4.17 -2.11
CA GLU A 76 -11.34 -2.96 -2.36
C GLU A 76 -10.98 -2.33 -3.71
N TRP A 77 -9.69 -2.12 -3.99
CA TRP A 77 -9.22 -1.63 -5.31
C TRP A 77 -9.66 -2.52 -6.47
N LYS A 78 -9.70 -3.85 -6.26
CA LYS A 78 -10.15 -4.80 -7.28
C LYS A 78 -11.67 -4.79 -7.45
N LEU A 79 -12.45 -4.60 -6.38
CA LEU A 79 -13.91 -4.51 -6.47
C LEU A 79 -14.34 -3.22 -7.20
N GLU A 80 -13.70 -2.10 -6.90
CA GLU A 80 -13.91 -0.85 -7.64
C GLU A 80 -13.61 -1.01 -9.14
N SER A 81 -12.78 -1.98 -9.55
CA SER A 81 -12.53 -2.27 -10.98
C SER A 81 -13.69 -2.91 -11.70
N VAL A 82 -14.60 -3.58 -10.97
CA VAL A 82 -15.73 -4.32 -11.52
C VAL A 82 -16.94 -3.40 -11.73
N ASP A 83 -17.09 -2.37 -10.89
CA ASP A 83 -18.21 -1.41 -10.98
C ASP A 83 -18.06 -0.37 -12.11
N GLU A 84 -16.92 -0.35 -12.81
CA GLU A 84 -16.64 0.53 -13.97
C GLU A 84 -16.90 -0.14 -15.34
N ILE A 85 -17.50 -1.34 -15.37
CA ILE A 85 -17.81 -2.12 -16.58
C ILE A 85 -19.30 -2.07 -16.92
#